data_AF-A0A4S2FT80-F1
#
_entry.id   AF-A0A4S2FT80-F1
#
_cell.length_a   1.000
_cell.length_b   1.000
_cell.length_c   1.000
_cell.angle_alpha   90.00
_cell.angle_beta   90.00
_cell.angle_gamma   90.00
#
_symmetry.space_group_name_H-M   'P 1'
#
loop_
_entity.id
_entity.type
_entity.pdbx_description
1 polymer ?
#
loop_
_entity_poly.entity_id
_entity_poly.type
_entity_poly.pdbx_seq_one_letter_code
_entity_poly.pdbx_strand_id
1 'polypeptide(L)'
;MENTLALGFRQKDAWDNGNYDVDISLLDEDGNELPLTSGCKHVVSPDGVETHRDFLLKNINMPTNGKVLSKRTAKLFPHLKFAEQASDQLDKIKDSAVVQQIYWRLSDLERVAANSTSPVSPEKFKYKTTPESETRSRLPQLKILFSDGETRLCSWHSRFTPGAGRIHFCPNESEQIFYIGYIGEKIAD
;
A
#
# COMPACT_ATOMS: atom_id res chain seq x y z
N MET A 1 -9.85 -0.65 9.08
CA MET A 1 -10.78 0.24 8.33
C MET A 1 -10.22 1.66 8.14
N GLU A 2 -8.89 1.84 8.12
CA GLU A 2 -8.30 3.19 8.16
C GLU A 2 -8.59 4.06 6.92
N ASN A 3 -8.85 3.41 5.78
CA ASN A 3 -9.10 4.06 4.47
C ASN A 3 -10.59 4.08 4.08
N THR A 4 -11.49 3.80 5.02
CA THR A 4 -12.94 3.81 4.78
C THR A 4 -13.63 4.80 5.70
N LEU A 5 -14.79 5.30 5.27
CA LEU A 5 -15.69 6.08 6.10
C LEU A 5 -16.98 5.29 6.28
N ALA A 6 -17.33 4.95 7.51
CA ALA A 6 -18.60 4.30 7.83
C ALA A 6 -19.72 5.34 7.84
N LEU A 7 -20.82 5.01 7.17
CA LEU A 7 -22.03 5.83 7.12
C LEU A 7 -23.08 5.19 8.04
N GLY A 8 -23.51 5.95 9.03
CA GLY A 8 -24.54 5.52 9.98
C GLY A 8 -25.86 6.26 9.77
N PHE A 9 -26.94 5.65 10.24
CA PHE A 9 -28.20 6.35 10.44
C PHE A 9 -28.19 7.03 11.80
N ARG A 10 -28.65 8.28 11.85
CA ARG A 10 -28.75 9.02 13.11
C ARG A 10 -29.70 8.29 14.06
N GLN A 11 -29.18 7.86 15.21
CA GLN A 11 -29.93 7.28 16.30
C GLN A 11 -29.79 8.19 17.52
N LYS A 12 -30.84 8.28 18.33
CA LYS A 12 -30.78 9.10 19.53
C LYS A 12 -29.79 8.47 20.52
N ASP A 13 -28.84 9.26 21.02
CA ASP A 13 -27.86 8.88 22.04
C ASP A 13 -26.92 7.71 21.63
N ALA A 14 -26.75 7.48 20.33
CA ALA A 14 -25.90 6.42 19.80
C ALA A 14 -25.21 6.84 18.50
N TRP A 15 -23.97 6.38 18.32
CA TRP A 15 -23.20 6.53 17.08
C TRP A 15 -22.84 7.98 16.68
N ASP A 16 -22.90 8.93 17.61
CA ASP A 16 -22.62 10.35 17.34
C ASP A 16 -21.11 10.70 17.27
N ASN A 17 -20.21 9.79 17.66
CA ASN A 17 -18.77 10.05 17.58
C ASN A 17 -18.27 9.95 16.13
N GLY A 18 -17.33 10.83 15.78
CA GLY A 18 -16.69 10.84 14.45
C GLY A 18 -15.71 9.68 14.19
N ASN A 19 -15.36 8.91 15.23
CA ASN A 19 -14.47 7.77 15.15
C ASN A 19 -14.83 6.73 16.21
N TYR A 20 -14.72 5.45 15.86
CA TYR A 20 -14.94 4.31 16.74
C TYR A 20 -13.81 3.31 16.59
N ASP A 21 -13.36 2.71 17.69
CA ASP A 21 -12.50 1.53 17.61
C ASP A 21 -13.37 0.31 17.33
N VAL A 22 -13.00 -0.45 16.31
CA VAL A 22 -13.72 -1.65 15.89
C VAL A 22 -12.79 -2.85 15.93
N ASP A 23 -13.32 -3.98 16.41
CA ASP A 23 -12.65 -5.27 16.35
C ASP A 23 -12.98 -5.96 15.02
N ILE A 24 -11.95 -6.45 14.34
CA ILE A 24 -12.03 -7.05 13.01
C ILE A 24 -11.33 -8.40 13.06
N SER A 25 -12.05 -9.47 12.71
CA SER A 25 -11.45 -10.78 12.43
C SER A 25 -11.19 -10.90 10.94
N LEU A 26 -9.92 -11.01 10.54
CA LEU A 26 -9.52 -11.37 9.19
C LEU A 26 -9.24 -12.87 9.10
N LEU A 27 -9.49 -13.48 7.94
CA LEU A 27 -9.03 -14.85 7.68
C LEU A 27 -7.74 -14.81 6.87
N ASP A 28 -6.75 -15.60 7.26
CA ASP A 28 -5.52 -15.79 6.49
C ASP A 28 -5.68 -16.81 5.34
N GLU A 29 -4.58 -17.08 4.63
CA GLU A 29 -4.57 -18.00 3.47
C GLU A 29 -4.88 -19.46 3.88
N ASP A 30 -4.71 -19.79 5.17
CA ASP A 30 -4.95 -21.11 5.75
C ASP A 30 -6.30 -21.19 6.48
N GLY A 31 -7.07 -20.09 6.48
CA GLY A 31 -8.39 -19.99 7.13
C GLY A 31 -8.35 -19.71 8.63
N ASN A 32 -7.21 -19.32 9.19
CA ASN A 32 -7.11 -18.94 10.60
C ASN A 32 -7.55 -17.50 10.81
N GLU A 33 -8.18 -17.23 11.96
CA GLU A 33 -8.54 -15.87 12.35
C GLU A 33 -7.33 -15.07 12.84
N LEU A 34 -7.21 -13.86 12.30
CA LEU A 34 -6.28 -12.83 12.71
C LEU A 34 -7.09 -11.65 13.26
N PRO A 35 -7.29 -11.57 14.60
CA PRO A 35 -8.00 -10.46 15.20
C PRO A 35 -7.14 -9.20 15.16
N LEU A 36 -7.76 -8.06 14.85
CA LEU A 36 -7.14 -6.74 14.93
C LEU A 36 -8.15 -5.68 15.35
N THR A 37 -7.71 -4.72 16.16
CA THR A 37 -8.50 -3.52 16.47
C THR A 37 -8.07 -2.39 15.54
N SER A 38 -9.03 -1.67 14.97
CA SER A 38 -8.76 -0.57 14.03
C SER A 38 -9.72 0.58 14.27
N GLY A 39 -9.19 1.81 14.23
CA GLY A 39 -10.03 3.01 14.21
C GLY A 39 -10.84 3.08 12.91
N CYS A 40 -12.14 3.32 13.04
CA CYS A 40 -13.09 3.51 11.96
C CYS A 40 -13.68 4.92 12.02
N LYS A 41 -13.42 5.71 10.96
CA LYS A 41 -14.05 7.01 10.79
C LYS A 41 -15.54 6.81 10.55
N HIS A 42 -16.37 7.61 11.21
CA HIS A 42 -17.82 7.46 11.17
C HIS A 42 -18.51 8.80 10.99
N VAL A 43 -19.63 8.80 10.24
CA VAL A 43 -20.47 9.97 9.98
C VAL A 43 -21.95 9.59 9.98
N VAL A 44 -22.75 10.39 10.67
CA VAL A 44 -24.24 10.32 10.70
C VAL A 44 -24.93 11.60 10.24
N SER A 45 -24.17 12.66 9.95
CA SER A 45 -24.70 13.98 9.59
C SER A 45 -23.82 14.69 8.56
N PRO A 46 -24.37 15.65 7.79
CA PRO A 46 -23.58 16.47 6.87
C PRO A 46 -22.42 17.21 7.54
N ASP A 47 -22.62 17.75 8.75
CA ASP A 47 -21.55 18.43 9.50
C ASP A 47 -20.40 17.48 9.83
N GLY A 48 -20.72 16.20 10.12
CA GLY A 48 -19.71 15.16 10.33
C GLY A 48 -18.86 14.89 9.08
N VAL A 49 -19.37 15.12 7.87
CA VAL A 49 -18.61 14.97 6.63
C VAL A 49 -17.46 15.97 6.58
N GLU A 50 -17.69 17.22 7.02
CA GLU A 50 -16.64 18.25 7.02
C GLU A 50 -15.52 17.95 8.01
N THR A 51 -15.82 17.28 9.14
CA THR A 51 -14.79 16.77 10.06
C THR A 51 -13.82 15.80 9.38
N HIS A 52 -14.24 15.12 8.31
CA HIS A 52 -13.43 14.18 7.53
C HIS A 52 -13.05 14.70 6.15
N ARG A 53 -13.16 16.01 5.90
CA ARG A 53 -12.95 16.63 4.59
C ARG A 53 -11.61 16.26 3.96
N ASP A 54 -10.52 16.40 4.69
CA ASP A 54 -9.17 16.12 4.17
C ASP A 54 -8.99 14.65 3.79
N PHE A 55 -9.57 13.76 4.60
CA PHE A 55 -9.60 12.33 4.30
C PHE A 55 -10.41 12.04 3.03
N LEU A 56 -11.59 12.66 2.87
CA LEU A 56 -12.44 12.49 1.70
C LEU A 56 -11.78 13.05 0.43
N LEU A 57 -11.19 14.24 0.50
CA LEU A 57 -10.47 14.85 -0.62
C LEU A 57 -9.27 14.02 -1.04
N LYS A 58 -8.55 13.41 -0.11
CA LYS A 58 -7.45 12.49 -0.42
C LYS A 58 -7.96 11.26 -1.18
N ASN A 59 -9.11 10.71 -0.79
CA ASN A 59 -9.71 9.56 -1.47
C ASN A 59 -10.33 9.89 -2.83
N ILE A 60 -10.97 11.05 -2.98
CA ILE A 60 -11.53 11.50 -4.27
C ILE A 60 -10.43 11.75 -5.30
N ASN A 61 -9.26 12.22 -4.86
CA ASN A 61 -8.12 12.49 -5.74
C ASN A 61 -7.27 11.24 -6.06
N MET A 62 -7.74 10.06 -5.64
CA MET A 62 -7.05 8.80 -5.91
C MET A 62 -7.02 8.53 -7.43
N PRO A 63 -5.87 8.09 -7.98
CA PRO A 63 -5.80 7.72 -9.39
C PRO A 63 -6.80 6.64 -9.76
N THR A 64 -7.53 6.86 -10.85
CA THR A 64 -8.56 5.95 -11.34
C THR A 64 -8.01 4.80 -12.18
N ASN A 65 -6.78 4.94 -12.67
CA ASN A 65 -6.05 3.88 -13.39
C ASN A 65 -4.54 4.02 -13.16
N GLY A 66 -3.81 2.96 -13.53
CA GLY A 66 -2.37 2.85 -13.30
C GLY A 66 -1.56 3.88 -14.07
N LYS A 67 -1.96 4.23 -15.30
CA LYS A 67 -1.32 5.31 -16.09
C LYS A 67 -1.39 6.67 -15.40
N VAL A 68 -2.50 7.00 -14.74
CA VAL A 68 -2.63 8.24 -13.96
C VAL A 68 -1.76 8.17 -12.70
N LEU A 69 -1.71 7.02 -12.02
CA LEU A 69 -0.87 6.83 -10.84
C LEU A 69 0.61 6.96 -11.18
N SER A 70 1.07 6.26 -12.22
CA SER A 70 2.45 6.26 -12.73
C SER A 70 2.95 7.67 -13.03
N LYS A 71 2.16 8.49 -13.73
CA LYS A 71 2.51 9.91 -14.00
C LYS A 71 2.64 10.78 -12.75
N ARG A 72 2.05 10.35 -11.63
CA ARG A 72 2.04 11.09 -10.37
C ARG A 72 2.98 10.50 -9.33
N THR A 73 3.64 9.36 -9.58
CA THR A 73 4.49 8.67 -8.59
C THR A 73 5.56 9.58 -8.02
N ALA A 74 6.30 10.31 -8.87
CA ALA A 74 7.35 11.22 -8.42
C ALA A 74 6.86 12.31 -7.46
N LYS A 75 5.61 12.78 -7.62
CA LYS A 75 5.00 13.79 -6.74
C LYS A 75 4.39 13.17 -5.49
N LEU A 76 3.81 11.98 -5.61
CA LEU A 76 3.10 11.31 -4.52
C LEU A 76 4.04 10.56 -3.58
N PHE A 77 5.15 10.04 -4.11
CA PHE A 77 6.07 9.11 -3.46
C PHE A 77 7.54 9.52 -3.71
N PRO A 78 7.98 10.68 -3.20
CA PRO A 78 9.33 11.19 -3.45
C PRO A 78 10.46 10.27 -2.96
N HIS A 79 10.20 9.39 -1.98
CA HIS A 79 11.16 8.44 -1.43
C HIS A 79 11.12 7.07 -2.13
N LEU A 80 10.27 6.92 -3.16
CA LEU A 80 10.20 5.70 -3.97
C LEU A 80 10.85 5.91 -5.35
N LYS A 81 11.81 5.05 -5.71
CA LYS A 81 12.47 5.06 -7.02
C LYS A 81 12.02 3.86 -7.83
N PHE A 82 11.33 4.10 -8.94
CA PHE A 82 10.76 3.04 -9.77
C PHE A 82 11.75 2.62 -10.85
N ALA A 83 11.90 1.31 -11.05
CA ALA A 83 12.51 0.77 -12.26
C ALA A 83 11.56 0.97 -13.45
N GLU A 84 12.11 1.03 -14.66
CA GLU A 84 11.33 1.18 -15.90
C GLU A 84 10.23 0.12 -16.01
N GLN A 85 10.56 -1.14 -15.75
CA GLN A 85 9.57 -2.23 -15.81
C GLN A 85 8.42 -2.05 -14.81
N ALA A 86 8.68 -1.51 -13.62
CA ALA A 86 7.65 -1.33 -12.60
C ALA A 86 6.68 -0.23 -13.01
N SER A 87 7.20 0.84 -13.61
CA SER A 87 6.39 1.90 -14.23
C SER A 87 5.55 1.37 -15.39
N ASP A 88 6.15 0.57 -16.28
CA ASP A 88 5.44 -0.03 -17.42
C ASP A 88 4.33 -1.00 -16.99
N GLN A 89 4.58 -1.77 -15.93
CA GLN A 89 3.59 -2.67 -15.35
C GLN A 89 2.44 -1.89 -14.74
N LEU A 90 2.75 -0.85 -13.97
CA LEU A 90 1.75 0.04 -13.38
C LEU A 90 0.88 0.69 -14.46
N ASP A 91 1.49 1.19 -15.54
CA ASP A 91 0.79 1.83 -16.67
C ASP A 91 -0.27 0.93 -17.32
N LYS A 92 -0.07 -0.39 -17.30
CA LYS A 92 -0.97 -1.38 -17.92
C LYS A 92 -2.20 -1.69 -17.07
N ILE A 93 -2.24 -1.29 -15.80
CA ILE A 93 -3.34 -1.61 -14.87
C ILE A 93 -4.52 -0.67 -15.10
N LYS A 94 -5.64 -1.23 -15.54
CA LYS A 94 -6.87 -0.48 -15.83
C LYS A 94 -7.93 -0.56 -14.74
N ASP A 95 -7.90 -1.63 -13.94
CA ASP A 95 -8.86 -1.86 -12.87
C ASP A 95 -8.62 -0.88 -11.72
N SER A 96 -9.60 -0.03 -11.43
CA SER A 96 -9.53 0.98 -10.38
C SER A 96 -9.39 0.38 -8.97
N ALA A 97 -9.97 -0.79 -8.72
CA ALA A 97 -9.84 -1.47 -7.43
C ALA A 97 -8.41 -1.96 -7.22
N VAL A 98 -7.79 -2.54 -8.25
CA VAL A 98 -6.36 -2.95 -8.21
C VAL A 98 -5.46 -1.72 -8.02
N VAL A 99 -5.72 -0.64 -8.74
CA VAL A 99 -4.94 0.61 -8.65
C VAL A 99 -5.04 1.24 -7.26
N GLN A 100 -6.23 1.26 -6.67
CA GLN A 100 -6.42 1.71 -5.28
C GLN A 100 -5.57 0.89 -4.31
N GLN A 101 -5.55 -0.43 -4.49
CA GLN A 101 -4.81 -1.32 -3.59
C GLN A 101 -3.31 -1.08 -3.72
N ILE A 102 -2.79 -0.91 -4.94
CA ILE A 102 -1.40 -0.53 -5.20
C ILE A 102 -1.08 0.83 -4.60
N TYR A 103 -1.93 1.84 -4.82
CA TYR A 103 -1.75 3.19 -4.27
C TYR A 103 -1.58 3.16 -2.75
N TRP A 104 -2.38 2.35 -2.05
CA TRP A 104 -2.25 2.20 -0.60
C TRP A 104 -0.95 1.54 -0.16
N ARG A 105 -0.46 0.50 -0.87
CA ARG A 105 0.83 -0.14 -0.53
C ARG A 105 1.97 0.82 -0.81
N LEU A 106 1.97 1.51 -1.96
CA LEU A 106 2.97 2.53 -2.26
C LEU A 106 2.96 3.67 -1.23
N SER A 107 1.79 4.11 -0.78
CA SER A 107 1.68 5.12 0.28
C SER A 107 2.28 4.64 1.61
N ASP A 108 2.13 3.35 1.94
CA ASP A 108 2.73 2.78 3.14
C ASP A 108 4.24 2.61 2.99
N LEU A 109 4.72 2.13 1.83
CA LEU A 109 6.15 2.05 1.52
C LEU A 109 6.82 3.43 1.57
N GLU A 110 6.20 4.46 0.98
CA GLU A 110 6.64 5.85 1.04
C GLU A 110 6.77 6.34 2.48
N ARG A 111 5.75 6.08 3.32
CA ARG A 111 5.78 6.44 4.74
C ARG A 111 6.95 5.75 5.46
N VAL A 112 7.19 4.47 5.21
CA VAL A 112 8.28 3.73 5.87
C VAL A 112 9.64 4.23 5.36
N ALA A 113 9.81 4.45 4.06
CA ALA A 113 11.03 4.97 3.46
C ALA A 113 11.39 6.34 4.05
N ALA A 114 10.45 7.29 4.04
CA ALA A 114 10.63 8.65 4.55
C ALA A 114 11.00 8.72 6.05
N ASN A 115 10.64 7.70 6.83
CA ASN A 115 10.92 7.62 8.26
C ASN A 115 11.98 6.54 8.59
N SER A 116 12.72 6.05 7.59
CA SER A 116 13.67 4.97 7.80
C SER A 116 14.88 5.48 8.58
N THR A 117 14.92 5.16 9.87
CA THR A 117 16.03 5.47 10.80
C THR A 117 16.73 4.22 11.30
N SER A 118 16.22 3.04 10.94
CA SER A 118 16.74 1.72 11.33
C SER A 118 16.39 0.69 10.27
N PRO A 119 17.05 -0.48 10.24
CA PRO A 119 16.82 -1.51 9.23
C PRO A 119 15.34 -1.88 9.07
N VAL A 120 14.91 -2.15 7.84
CA VAL A 120 13.51 -2.49 7.57
C VAL A 120 13.14 -3.83 8.21
N SER A 121 11.94 -3.87 8.81
CA SER A 121 11.36 -5.06 9.42
C SER A 121 9.84 -5.12 9.16
N PRO A 122 9.22 -6.32 9.12
CA PRO A 122 7.81 -6.48 8.75
C PRO A 122 6.84 -5.63 9.60
N GLU A 123 7.13 -5.46 10.89
CA GLU A 123 6.31 -4.72 11.86
C GLU A 123 6.23 -3.21 11.58
N LYS A 124 7.10 -2.66 10.73
CA LYS A 124 7.05 -1.24 10.32
C LYS A 124 5.95 -0.96 9.30
N PHE A 125 5.45 -1.99 8.62
CA PHE A 125 4.46 -1.87 7.55
C PHE A 125 3.05 -2.09 8.08
N LYS A 126 2.09 -1.36 7.51
CA LYS A 126 0.67 -1.55 7.77
C LYS A 126 0.11 -2.75 7.02
N TYR A 127 0.64 -3.03 5.84
CA TYR A 127 0.23 -4.16 5.00
C TYR A 127 1.23 -5.30 5.10
N LYS A 128 0.77 -6.55 4.94
CA LYS A 128 1.61 -7.76 4.95
C LYS A 128 2.76 -7.60 3.95
N THR A 129 3.94 -7.33 4.49
CA THR A 129 5.15 -6.97 3.75
C THR A 129 6.32 -7.70 4.37
N THR A 130 6.95 -8.57 3.60
CA THR A 130 7.96 -9.51 4.09
C THR A 130 9.04 -9.70 3.03
N PRO A 131 10.28 -10.07 3.41
CA PRO A 131 11.23 -10.56 2.45
C PRO A 131 10.77 -11.90 1.86
N GLU A 132 11.23 -12.20 0.65
CA GLU A 132 11.15 -13.52 0.05
C GLU A 132 11.98 -14.54 0.83
N SER A 133 11.64 -15.83 0.69
CA SER A 133 12.48 -16.90 1.22
C SER A 133 13.87 -16.89 0.57
N GLU A 134 14.87 -17.50 1.21
CA GLU A 134 16.22 -17.57 0.65
C GLU A 134 16.25 -18.20 -0.75
N THR A 135 15.42 -19.22 -0.98
CA THR A 135 15.33 -19.89 -2.29
C THR A 135 14.73 -18.97 -3.34
N ARG A 136 13.60 -18.31 -3.06
CA ARG A 136 12.94 -17.41 -4.02
C ARG A 136 13.73 -16.12 -4.25
N SER A 137 14.49 -15.65 -3.26
CA SER A 137 15.38 -14.50 -3.40
C SER A 137 16.50 -14.72 -4.43
N ARG A 138 16.75 -15.96 -4.87
CA ARG A 138 17.74 -16.27 -5.92
C ARG A 138 17.18 -16.17 -7.34
N LEU A 139 15.87 -15.96 -7.49
CA LEU A 139 15.23 -15.83 -8.79
C LEU A 139 15.82 -14.65 -9.58
N PRO A 140 16.25 -14.85 -10.83
CA PRO A 140 16.84 -13.79 -11.65
C PRO A 140 15.86 -12.64 -11.89
N GLN A 141 14.56 -12.91 -11.88
CA GLN A 141 13.49 -11.91 -12.05
C GLN A 141 13.41 -10.90 -10.90
N LEU A 142 14.07 -11.15 -9.76
CA LEU A 142 14.15 -10.20 -8.64
C LEU A 142 15.38 -9.30 -8.71
N LYS A 143 16.31 -9.54 -9.64
CA LYS A 143 17.47 -8.69 -9.89
C LYS A 143 17.11 -7.65 -10.95
N ILE A 144 16.85 -6.42 -10.52
CA ILE A 144 16.27 -5.37 -11.36
C ILE A 144 17.30 -4.27 -11.59
N LEU A 145 17.47 -3.88 -12.86
CA LEU A 145 18.29 -2.73 -13.25
C LEU A 145 17.50 -1.42 -13.05
N PHE A 146 18.12 -0.45 -12.40
CA PHE A 146 17.56 0.88 -12.19
C PHE A 146 18.25 1.92 -13.10
N SER A 147 17.68 3.12 -13.16
CA SER A 147 18.15 4.21 -14.04
C SER A 147 19.52 4.78 -13.66
N ASP A 148 20.01 4.48 -12.46
CA ASP A 148 21.37 4.77 -12.02
C ASP A 148 22.40 3.75 -12.53
N GLY A 149 21.96 2.72 -13.26
CA GLY A 149 22.81 1.66 -13.80
C GLY A 149 23.09 0.53 -12.82
N GLU A 150 22.60 0.61 -11.57
CA GLU A 150 22.80 -0.44 -10.58
C GLU A 150 21.71 -1.51 -10.65
N THR A 151 22.14 -2.77 -10.57
CA THR A 151 21.23 -3.91 -10.41
C THR A 151 21.01 -4.20 -8.94
N ARG A 152 19.76 -4.17 -8.48
CA ARG A 152 19.40 -4.40 -7.08
C ARG A 152 18.51 -5.63 -6.93
N LEU A 153 18.70 -6.35 -5.83
CA LEU A 153 17.84 -7.48 -5.47
C LEU A 153 16.58 -6.97 -4.76
N CYS A 154 15.45 -7.02 -5.45
CA CYS A 154 14.14 -6.64 -4.91
C CYS A 154 13.47 -7.83 -4.20
N SER A 155 14.07 -8.31 -3.12
CA SER A 155 13.58 -9.47 -2.37
C SER A 155 12.43 -9.15 -1.42
N TRP A 156 12.23 -7.89 -1.03
CA TRP A 156 11.05 -7.52 -0.24
C TRP A 156 9.81 -7.47 -1.11
N HIS A 157 8.67 -7.89 -0.57
CA HIS A 157 7.41 -7.77 -1.27
C HIS A 157 6.27 -7.31 -0.34
N SER A 158 5.43 -6.40 -0.84
CA SER A 158 4.15 -6.05 -0.22
C SER A 158 2.99 -6.72 -0.97
N ARG A 159 2.07 -7.35 -0.25
CA ARG A 159 0.93 -8.07 -0.83
C ARG A 159 -0.27 -7.15 -1.06
N PHE A 160 -0.96 -7.35 -2.18
CA PHE A 160 -2.26 -6.72 -2.43
C PHE A 160 -3.24 -7.69 -3.11
N THR A 161 -4.53 -7.42 -2.92
CA THR A 161 -5.67 -8.13 -3.52
C THR A 161 -6.47 -7.14 -4.38
N PRO A 162 -7.29 -7.55 -5.36
CA PRO A 162 -7.64 -8.93 -5.73
C PRO A 162 -6.47 -9.72 -6.34
N GLY A 163 -6.53 -11.05 -6.23
CA GLY A 163 -5.49 -11.95 -6.74
C GLY A 163 -4.23 -12.02 -5.87
N ALA A 164 -3.17 -12.65 -6.40
CA ALA A 164 -1.89 -12.81 -5.73
C ALA A 164 -0.94 -11.63 -6.03
N GLY A 165 -1.42 -10.40 -5.92
CA GLY A 165 -0.66 -9.19 -6.24
C GLY A 165 0.54 -8.95 -5.33
N ARG A 166 1.68 -8.52 -5.90
CA ARG A 166 2.95 -8.25 -5.24
C ARG A 166 3.57 -6.96 -5.76
N ILE A 167 4.08 -6.14 -4.85
CA ILE A 167 5.01 -5.04 -5.15
C ILE A 167 6.37 -5.45 -4.61
N HIS A 168 7.33 -5.77 -5.48
CA HIS A 168 8.70 -6.08 -5.05
C HIS A 168 9.56 -4.82 -4.97
N PHE A 169 10.36 -4.73 -3.92
CA PHE A 169 11.22 -3.59 -3.67
C PHE A 169 12.52 -3.96 -2.95
N CYS A 170 13.44 -3.02 -2.92
CA CYS A 170 14.71 -3.08 -2.20
C CYS A 170 14.86 -1.79 -1.37
N PRO A 171 14.90 -1.88 -0.02
CA PRO A 171 15.14 -0.70 0.81
C PRO A 171 16.60 -0.25 0.74
N ASN A 172 16.81 1.06 0.71
CA ASN A 172 18.07 1.74 0.98
C ASN A 172 17.84 2.71 2.14
N GLU A 173 18.06 2.22 3.36
CA GLU A 173 17.80 2.99 4.58
C GLU A 173 18.73 4.19 4.74
N SER A 174 19.98 4.10 4.26
CA SER A 174 20.94 5.21 4.38
C SER A 174 20.52 6.45 3.60
N GLU A 175 19.79 6.26 2.50
CA GLU A 175 19.27 7.37 1.68
C GLU A 175 17.79 7.64 1.93
N GLN A 176 17.15 6.88 2.83
CA GLN A 176 15.70 6.91 3.04
C GLN A 176 14.91 6.70 1.73
N ILE A 177 15.42 5.82 0.86
CA ILE A 177 14.86 5.52 -0.46
C ILE A 177 14.49 4.06 -0.55
N PHE A 178 13.31 3.74 -1.06
CA PHE A 178 12.99 2.37 -1.48
C PHE A 178 12.95 2.28 -3.00
N TYR A 179 13.65 1.29 -3.54
CA TYR A 179 13.71 0.98 -4.97
C TYR A 179 12.59 0.00 -5.33
N ILE A 180 11.62 0.42 -6.12
CA ILE A 180 10.47 -0.39 -6.56
C ILE A 180 10.82 -1.10 -7.86
N GLY A 181 10.97 -2.42 -7.79
CA GLY A 181 11.43 -3.25 -8.89
C GLY A 181 10.32 -3.85 -9.72
N TYR A 182 9.19 -4.23 -9.13
CA TYR A 182 8.11 -4.95 -9.83
C TYR A 182 6.75 -4.67 -9.19
N ILE A 183 5.71 -4.57 -10.00
CA ILE A 183 4.31 -4.44 -9.60
C ILE A 183 3.47 -5.39 -10.47
N GLY A 184 2.85 -6.40 -9.87
CA GLY A 184 2.07 -7.35 -10.65
C GLY A 184 1.64 -8.55 -9.86
N GLU A 185 1.34 -9.65 -10.54
CA GLU A 185 1.05 -10.92 -9.89
C GLU A 185 2.31 -11.55 -9.29
N LYS A 186 2.13 -12.54 -8.42
CA LYS A 186 3.26 -13.31 -7.88
C LYS A 186 4.07 -13.92 -9.03
N ILE A 187 5.36 -13.63 -9.05
CA ILE A 187 6.31 -14.24 -9.97
C ILE A 187 6.30 -15.75 -9.72
N ALA A 188 5.96 -16.53 -10.75
CA ALA A 188 5.99 -17.99 -10.69
C ALA A 188 7.43 -18.50 -10.48
N ASP A 189 7.55 -19.67 -9.86
CA ASP A 189 8.83 -20.32 -9.60
C ASP A 189 9.45 -20.89 -10.89
#